data_AF-A0AAW0HSG4-F1
#
_entry.id   AF-A0AAW0HSG4-F1
#
_cell.length_a   1.000
_cell.length_b   1.000
_cell.length_c   1.000
_cell.angle_alpha   90.00
_cell.angle_beta   90.00
_cell.angle_gamma   90.00
#
_symmetry.space_group_name_H-M   'P 1'
#
loop_
_entity.id
_entity.type
_entity.pdbx_description
1 polymer ?
#
loop_
_entity_poly.entity_id
_entity_poly.type
_entity_poly.pdbx_seq_one_letter_code
_entity_poly.pdbx_strand_id
1 'polypeptide(L)'
;MAFQDLPNTLDEIDALLTEERSRASCFTGLNPTVVEEYSRREIEIQQLTEELKRKKVELDEYRENISQVKERWLNPLKELVEKINEKFSNFFSSMQCAGEEDYDKYGIRIRVKFRSSTQLHELTPHHQSGGERSVSTMLYLMALQELNRCPFRVVDEINQGMDPINERRVFEMVVNTACKENTSQYFFITPKLLQNLPYSEKMTVLFVYNGPHMLEPNRWNLKAFQRRRRRITFTQPSQ
;
A
#
# COMPACT_ATOMS: atom_id res chain seq x y z
N MET A 1 -2.64 -78.61 -51.70
CA MET A 1 -1.23 -78.26 -51.93
C MET A 1 -0.61 -77.65 -50.67
N ALA A 2 -0.77 -78.26 -49.49
CA ALA A 2 -0.20 -77.72 -48.24
C ALA A 2 1.13 -78.40 -47.84
N PHE A 3 1.46 -79.54 -48.47
CA PHE A 3 2.60 -80.38 -48.14
C PHE A 3 3.63 -80.48 -49.28
N GLN A 4 3.49 -79.66 -50.33
CA GLN A 4 4.43 -79.67 -51.47
C GLN A 4 5.76 -78.96 -51.16
N ASP A 5 5.78 -78.09 -50.15
CA ASP A 5 6.96 -77.31 -49.74
C ASP A 5 7.73 -77.97 -48.57
N LEU A 6 7.33 -79.17 -48.15
CA LEU A 6 7.99 -79.90 -47.06
C LEU A 6 8.94 -80.96 -47.66
N PRO A 7 10.11 -81.18 -47.04
CA PRO A 7 11.07 -82.17 -47.52
C PRO A 7 10.50 -83.59 -47.50
N ASN A 8 10.98 -84.43 -48.42
CA ASN A 8 10.41 -85.76 -48.69
C ASN A 8 11.02 -86.88 -47.82
N THR A 9 11.95 -86.55 -46.92
CA THR A 9 12.63 -87.51 -46.05
C THR A 9 12.36 -87.22 -44.58
N LEU A 10 12.19 -88.29 -43.78
CA LEU A 10 11.92 -88.20 -42.34
C LEU A 10 12.99 -87.41 -41.60
N ASP A 11 14.26 -87.61 -41.95
CA ASP A 11 15.40 -86.92 -41.32
C ASP A 11 15.38 -85.41 -41.56
N GLU A 12 15.00 -84.95 -42.75
CA GLU A 12 14.91 -83.52 -43.08
C GLU A 12 13.72 -82.86 -42.38
N ILE A 13 12.60 -83.58 -42.23
CA ILE A 13 11.44 -83.11 -41.45
C ILE A 13 11.82 -82.98 -39.98
N ASP A 14 12.51 -83.97 -39.41
CA ASP A 14 12.95 -83.94 -38.02
C ASP A 14 14.01 -82.86 -37.78
N ALA A 15 14.88 -82.59 -38.75
CA ALA A 15 15.83 -81.48 -38.70
C ALA A 15 15.11 -80.12 -38.65
N LEU A 16 14.12 -79.89 -39.53
CA LEU A 16 13.31 -78.67 -39.53
C LEU A 16 12.47 -78.53 -38.25
N LEU A 17 11.92 -79.64 -37.74
CA LEU A 17 11.18 -79.65 -36.49
C LEU A 17 12.08 -79.28 -35.32
N THR A 18 13.32 -79.77 -35.32
CA THR A 18 14.32 -79.49 -34.29
C THR A 18 14.81 -78.05 -34.38
N GLU A 19 15.01 -77.52 -35.59
CA GLU A 19 15.34 -76.12 -35.84
C GLU A 19 14.23 -75.19 -35.35
N GLU A 20 12.97 -75.43 -35.72
CA GLU A 20 11.84 -74.63 -35.27
C GLU A 20 11.59 -74.75 -33.76
N ARG A 21 11.79 -75.94 -33.17
CA ARG A 21 11.74 -76.12 -31.71
C ARG A 21 12.87 -75.37 -31.01
N SER A 22 14.07 -75.35 -31.58
CA SER A 22 15.21 -74.59 -31.05
C SER A 22 14.97 -73.09 -31.18
N ARG A 23 14.35 -72.66 -32.27
CA ARG A 23 13.93 -71.27 -32.48
C ARG A 23 12.86 -70.85 -31.48
N ALA A 24 11.86 -71.70 -31.24
CA ALA A 24 10.83 -71.50 -30.23
C ALA A 24 11.36 -71.55 -28.79
N SER A 25 12.36 -72.39 -28.50
CA SER A 25 12.99 -72.45 -27.17
C SER A 25 13.90 -71.24 -26.90
N CYS A 26 14.47 -70.63 -27.93
CA CYS A 26 15.14 -69.32 -27.83
C CYS A 26 14.15 -68.17 -27.51
N PHE A 27 12.85 -68.33 -27.75
CA PHE A 27 11.79 -67.37 -27.38
C PHE A 27 11.36 -67.44 -25.90
N THR A 28 12.19 -68.01 -25.01
CA THR A 28 11.94 -68.13 -23.56
C THR A 28 11.95 -66.81 -22.77
N GLY A 29 12.17 -65.67 -23.44
CA GLY A 29 12.18 -64.34 -22.83
C GLY A 29 10.88 -63.53 -22.94
N LEU A 30 9.84 -64.04 -23.61
CA LEU A 30 8.53 -63.37 -23.68
C LEU A 30 7.79 -63.54 -22.36
N ASN A 31 8.15 -62.73 -21.37
CA ASN A 31 7.44 -62.69 -20.11
C ASN A 31 6.09 -61.96 -20.31
N PRO A 32 4.93 -62.64 -20.19
CA PRO A 32 3.63 -62.03 -20.39
C PRO A 32 3.38 -60.84 -19.45
N THR A 33 4.07 -60.77 -18.30
CA THR A 33 4.00 -59.59 -17.43
C THR A 33 4.52 -58.31 -18.09
N VAL A 34 5.43 -58.37 -19.08
CA VAL A 34 5.89 -57.16 -19.79
C VAL A 34 4.76 -56.51 -20.58
N VAL A 35 3.90 -57.32 -21.20
CA VAL A 35 2.73 -56.82 -21.95
C VAL A 35 1.66 -56.28 -21.00
N GLU A 36 1.45 -56.95 -19.86
CA GLU A 36 0.54 -56.47 -18.81
C GLU A 36 1.05 -55.17 -18.18
N GLU A 37 2.35 -55.05 -17.90
CA GLU A 37 2.97 -53.83 -17.38
C GLU A 37 2.87 -52.68 -18.38
N TYR A 38 3.10 -52.95 -19.66
CA TYR A 38 2.95 -51.94 -20.71
C TYR A 38 1.51 -51.43 -20.77
N SER A 39 0.53 -52.34 -20.80
CA SER A 39 -0.89 -51.99 -20.85
C SER A 39 -1.32 -51.22 -19.59
N ARG A 40 -0.82 -51.61 -18.41
CA ARG A 40 -1.06 -50.91 -17.14
C ARG A 40 -0.50 -49.48 -17.18
N ARG A 41 0.74 -49.31 -17.66
CA ARG A 41 1.38 -48.00 -17.79
C ARG A 41 0.68 -47.12 -18.81
N GLU A 42 0.15 -47.69 -19.89
CA GLU A 42 -0.62 -46.94 -20.89
C GLU A 42 -1.88 -46.33 -20.28
N ILE A 43 -2.62 -47.10 -19.49
CA ILE A 43 -3.80 -46.61 -18.74
C ILE A 43 -3.40 -45.55 -17.71
N GLU A 44 -2.31 -45.78 -16.97
CA GLU A 44 -1.81 -44.82 -15.97
C GLU A 44 -1.40 -43.49 -16.62
N ILE A 45 -0.71 -43.53 -17.77
CA ILE A 45 -0.33 -42.34 -18.54
C ILE A 45 -1.59 -41.59 -19.01
N GLN A 46 -2.61 -42.30 -19.49
CA GLN A 46 -3.87 -41.67 -19.89
C GLN A 46 -4.54 -40.96 -18.71
N GLN A 47 -4.66 -41.63 -17.55
CA GLN A 47 -5.24 -41.06 -16.34
C GLN A 47 -4.47 -39.82 -15.84
N LEU A 48 -3.14 -39.90 -15.78
CA LEU A 48 -2.29 -38.78 -15.38
C LEU A 48 -2.39 -37.61 -16.36
N THR A 49 -2.49 -37.89 -17.66
CA THR A 49 -2.64 -36.86 -18.70
C THR A 49 -3.98 -36.13 -18.57
N GLU A 50 -5.06 -36.85 -18.29
CA GLU A 50 -6.37 -36.25 -18.02
C GLU A 50 -6.39 -35.43 -16.74
N GLU A 51 -5.78 -35.91 -15.66
CA GLU A 51 -5.64 -35.16 -14.42
C GLU A 51 -4.82 -33.87 -14.63
N LEU A 52 -3.72 -33.95 -15.37
CA LEU A 52 -2.89 -32.79 -15.69
C LEU A 52 -3.65 -31.77 -16.53
N LYS A 53 -4.46 -32.23 -17.50
CA LYS A 53 -5.34 -31.36 -18.27
C LYS A 53 -6.37 -30.67 -17.38
N ARG A 54 -7.00 -31.40 -16.45
CA ARG A 54 -7.95 -30.84 -15.48
C ARG A 54 -7.30 -29.79 -14.58
N LYS A 55 -6.13 -30.09 -13.99
CA LYS A 55 -5.40 -29.14 -13.13
C LYS A 55 -4.92 -27.90 -13.88
N LYS A 56 -4.60 -28.02 -15.17
CA LYS A 56 -4.27 -26.86 -16.01
C LYS A 56 -5.47 -25.93 -16.18
N VAL A 57 -6.64 -26.48 -16.49
CA VAL A 57 -7.88 -25.69 -16.60
C VAL A 57 -8.19 -25.01 -15.27
N GLU A 58 -8.13 -25.74 -14.17
CA GLU A 58 -8.36 -25.19 -12.82
C GLU A 58 -7.37 -24.06 -12.49
N LEU A 59 -6.09 -24.22 -12.87
CA LEU A 59 -5.07 -23.20 -12.66
C LEU A 59 -5.31 -21.94 -13.50
N ASP A 60 -5.78 -22.08 -14.73
CA ASP A 60 -6.14 -20.95 -15.58
C ASP A 60 -7.39 -20.22 -15.03
N GLU A 61 -8.39 -20.95 -14.53
CA GLU A 61 -9.54 -20.38 -13.82
C GLU A 61 -9.12 -19.61 -12.55
N TYR A 62 -8.21 -20.17 -11.74
CA TYR A 62 -7.68 -19.45 -10.57
C TYR A 62 -6.92 -18.19 -10.96
N ARG A 63 -6.13 -18.22 -12.04
CA ARG A 63 -5.40 -17.05 -12.53
C ARG A 63 -6.35 -15.94 -12.95
N GLU A 64 -7.41 -16.29 -13.67
CA GLU A 64 -8.42 -15.33 -14.10
C GLU A 64 -9.15 -14.73 -12.90
N ASN A 65 -9.58 -15.56 -11.95
CA ASN A 65 -10.20 -15.12 -10.70
C ASN A 65 -9.29 -14.17 -9.91
N ILE A 66 -8.00 -14.49 -9.77
CA ILE A 66 -7.02 -13.61 -9.11
C ILE A 66 -6.91 -12.28 -9.85
N SER A 67 -6.89 -12.28 -11.19
CA SER A 67 -6.81 -11.05 -11.98
C SER A 67 -8.04 -10.17 -11.78
N GLN A 68 -9.23 -10.75 -11.83
CA GLN A 68 -10.50 -10.02 -11.62
C GLN A 68 -10.58 -9.43 -10.21
N VAL A 69 -10.23 -10.22 -9.18
CA VAL A 69 -10.18 -9.73 -7.79
C VAL A 69 -9.14 -8.61 -7.67
N LYS A 70 -7.97 -8.77 -8.27
CA LYS A 70 -6.90 -7.77 -8.27
C LYS A 70 -7.36 -6.44 -8.84
N GLU A 71 -7.97 -6.44 -10.02
CA GLU A 71 -8.45 -5.20 -10.66
C GLU A 71 -9.53 -4.50 -9.84
N ARG A 72 -10.43 -5.26 -9.21
CA ARG A 72 -11.53 -4.74 -8.40
C ARG A 72 -11.06 -3.85 -7.24
N TRP A 73 -9.96 -4.20 -6.57
CA TRP A 73 -9.43 -3.39 -5.46
C TRP A 73 -8.27 -2.47 -5.87
N LEU A 74 -7.49 -2.85 -6.88
CA LEU A 74 -6.30 -2.08 -7.30
C LEU A 74 -6.68 -0.76 -7.97
N ASN A 75 -7.73 -0.74 -8.80
CA ASN A 75 -8.14 0.50 -9.48
C ASN A 75 -8.66 1.56 -8.48
N PRO A 76 -9.59 1.24 -7.55
CA PRO A 76 -9.97 2.20 -6.51
C PRO A 76 -8.81 2.65 -5.63
N LEU A 77 -7.85 1.76 -5.34
CA LEU A 77 -6.66 2.11 -4.57
C LEU A 77 -5.77 3.11 -5.33
N LYS A 78 -5.52 2.88 -6.63
CA LYS A 78 -4.76 3.80 -7.47
C LYS A 78 -5.42 5.17 -7.54
N GLU A 79 -6.73 5.23 -7.71
CA GLU A 79 -7.48 6.50 -7.69
C GLU A 79 -7.39 7.21 -6.33
N LEU A 80 -7.41 6.46 -5.23
CA LEU A 80 -7.23 7.02 -3.89
C LEU A 80 -5.82 7.61 -3.74
N VAL A 81 -4.79 6.87 -4.13
CA VAL A 81 -3.38 7.32 -4.07
C VAL A 81 -3.19 8.57 -4.92
N GLU A 82 -3.76 8.63 -6.13
CA GLU A 82 -3.69 9.81 -6.98
C GLU A 82 -4.35 11.03 -6.31
N LYS A 83 -5.51 10.85 -5.68
CA LYS A 83 -6.16 11.93 -4.91
C LYS A 83 -5.32 12.38 -3.72
N ILE A 84 -4.65 11.45 -3.02
CA ILE A 84 -3.72 11.79 -1.93
C ILE A 84 -2.56 12.60 -2.49
N ASN A 85 -1.96 12.14 -3.59
CA ASN A 85 -0.85 12.78 -4.27
C ASN A 85 -1.20 14.21 -4.68
N GLU A 86 -2.33 14.43 -5.35
CA GLU A 86 -2.81 15.77 -5.72
C GLU A 86 -2.96 16.68 -4.49
N LYS A 87 -3.58 16.21 -3.40
CA LYS A 87 -3.75 17.00 -2.17
C LYS A 87 -2.41 17.28 -1.50
N PHE A 88 -1.53 16.29 -1.43
CA PHE A 88 -0.20 16.42 -0.86
C PHE A 88 0.65 17.42 -1.65
N SER A 89 0.72 17.30 -2.98
CA SER A 89 1.43 18.24 -3.85
C SER A 89 0.86 19.66 -3.74
N ASN A 90 -0.45 19.83 -3.61
CA ASN A 90 -1.08 21.15 -3.40
C ASN A 90 -0.67 21.78 -2.06
N PHE A 91 -0.71 21.00 -0.97
CA PHE A 91 -0.27 21.49 0.33
C PHE A 91 1.24 21.79 0.35
N PHE A 92 2.04 20.92 -0.26
CA PHE A 92 3.49 21.04 -0.29
C PHE A 92 3.95 22.21 -1.20
N SER A 93 3.27 22.45 -2.33
CA SER A 93 3.52 23.61 -3.23
C SER A 93 3.13 24.94 -2.60
N SER A 94 2.08 24.98 -1.78
CA SER A 94 1.75 26.17 -1.00
C SER A 94 2.84 26.54 0.02
N MET A 95 3.73 25.60 0.38
CA MET A 95 4.95 25.86 1.16
C MET A 95 6.21 26.12 0.32
N GLN A 96 6.09 26.29 -1.01
CA GLN A 96 7.19 26.42 -1.99
C GLN A 96 8.00 25.14 -2.23
N CYS A 97 7.37 23.97 -2.09
CA CYS A 97 8.05 22.68 -2.16
C CYS A 97 7.27 21.70 -3.10
N ALA A 98 7.88 20.61 -3.60
CA ALA A 98 7.15 19.59 -4.42
C ALA A 98 7.20 18.18 -3.81
N GLY A 99 6.11 17.41 -3.90
CA GLY A 99 6.05 16.04 -3.38
C GLY A 99 5.24 15.08 -4.25
N GLU A 100 5.64 13.81 -4.26
CA GLU A 100 5.07 12.74 -5.10
C GLU A 100 5.03 11.40 -4.34
N GLU A 101 3.98 10.60 -4.55
CA GLU A 101 3.84 9.24 -4.02
C GLU A 101 3.95 8.17 -5.12
N ASP A 102 4.82 7.18 -4.91
CA ASP A 102 5.06 6.09 -5.86
C ASP A 102 4.60 4.74 -5.28
N TYR A 103 3.80 3.98 -6.05
CA TYR A 103 3.17 2.71 -5.67
C TYR A 103 3.80 1.47 -6.36
N ASP A 104 5.00 1.57 -6.94
CA ASP A 104 5.58 0.46 -7.72
C ASP A 104 5.96 -0.80 -6.92
N LYS A 105 5.97 -0.78 -5.57
CA LYS A 105 6.32 -1.93 -4.70
C LYS A 105 5.53 -1.96 -3.39
N TYR A 106 4.34 -2.59 -3.36
CA TYR A 106 3.53 -2.91 -2.15
C TYR A 106 3.67 -1.92 -0.97
N GLY A 107 3.73 -0.62 -1.24
CA GLY A 107 4.19 0.37 -0.29
C GLY A 107 4.23 1.74 -0.93
N ILE A 108 3.93 2.77 -0.13
CA ILE A 108 3.88 4.17 -0.55
C ILE A 108 5.22 4.80 -0.19
N ARG A 109 5.91 5.38 -1.18
CA ARG A 109 7.12 6.16 -0.96
C ARG A 109 6.81 7.64 -1.13
N ILE A 110 6.96 8.40 -0.05
CA ILE A 110 6.80 9.85 -0.08
C ILE A 110 8.12 10.45 -0.56
N ARG A 111 8.09 11.15 -1.70
CA ARG A 111 9.21 11.92 -2.21
C ARG A 111 8.96 13.40 -1.99
N VAL A 112 9.98 14.14 -1.56
CA VAL A 112 9.88 15.56 -1.21
C VAL A 112 11.05 16.37 -1.76
N LYS A 113 10.78 17.65 -2.05
CA LYS A 113 11.76 18.64 -2.52
C LYS A 113 11.51 19.99 -1.87
N PHE A 114 12.42 20.41 -1.00
CA PHE A 114 12.31 21.68 -0.24
C PHE A 114 12.91 22.89 -0.94
N ARG A 115 13.81 22.69 -1.91
CA ARG A 115 14.45 23.77 -2.68
C ARG A 115 14.27 23.51 -4.15
N SER A 116 13.98 24.55 -4.93
CA SER A 116 13.80 24.48 -6.38
C SER A 116 15.00 23.88 -7.12
N SER A 117 16.21 24.04 -6.58
CA SER A 117 17.46 23.52 -7.14
C SER A 117 17.74 22.03 -6.83
N THR A 118 17.05 21.43 -5.86
CA THR A 118 17.27 20.02 -5.47
C THR A 118 16.38 19.05 -6.25
N GLN A 119 16.76 17.78 -6.37
CA GLN A 119 15.87 16.77 -6.94
C GLN A 119 14.82 16.31 -5.91
N LEU A 120 13.75 15.63 -6.36
CA LEU A 120 12.86 14.94 -5.43
C LEU A 120 13.63 13.79 -4.79
N HIS A 121 13.67 13.77 -3.45
CA HIS A 121 14.29 12.70 -2.69
C HIS A 121 13.25 12.00 -1.84
N GLU A 122 13.39 10.67 -1.71
CA GLU A 122 12.57 9.88 -0.78
C GLU A 122 12.76 10.41 0.65
N LEU A 123 11.65 10.53 1.38
CA LEU A 123 11.64 10.96 2.77
C LEU A 123 12.29 9.88 3.63
N THR A 124 13.55 10.08 3.98
CA THR A 124 14.36 9.12 4.73
C THR A 124 15.00 9.80 5.95
N PRO A 125 15.30 9.07 7.03
CA PRO A 125 15.96 9.66 8.19
C PRO A 125 17.33 10.29 7.89
N HIS A 126 17.95 9.95 6.76
CA HIS A 126 19.33 10.29 6.43
C HIS A 126 19.48 11.53 5.52
N HIS A 127 18.43 11.94 4.81
CA HIS A 127 18.53 13.01 3.79
C HIS A 127 17.87 14.33 4.20
N GLN A 128 16.93 14.30 5.15
CA GLN A 128 16.16 15.47 5.56
C GLN A 128 16.38 15.82 7.04
N SER A 129 16.33 17.12 7.35
CA SER A 129 16.39 17.60 8.73
C SER A 129 15.17 17.14 9.55
N GLY A 130 15.28 17.14 10.88
CA GLY A 130 14.16 16.78 11.77
C GLY A 130 12.91 17.65 11.55
N GLY A 131 13.10 18.95 11.27
CA GLY A 131 12.02 19.88 10.97
C GLY A 131 11.34 19.56 9.62
N GLU A 132 12.13 19.36 8.56
CA GLU A 132 11.61 18.99 7.23
C GLU A 132 10.83 17.68 7.24
N ARG A 133 11.30 16.70 8.03
CA ARG A 133 10.58 15.43 8.21
C ARG A 133 9.24 15.62 8.90
N SER A 134 9.22 16.44 9.95
CA SER A 134 8.00 16.75 10.70
C SER A 134 6.98 17.48 9.82
N VAL A 135 7.43 18.47 9.04
CA VAL A 135 6.59 19.20 8.08
C VAL A 135 6.02 18.27 7.01
N SER A 136 6.84 17.43 6.39
CA SER A 136 6.39 16.50 5.35
C SER A 136 5.35 15.51 5.87
N THR A 137 5.63 14.94 7.05
CA THR A 137 4.72 14.00 7.70
C THR A 137 3.39 14.67 7.99
N MET A 138 3.43 15.89 8.50
CA MET A 138 2.23 16.66 8.81
C MET A 138 1.41 16.99 7.55
N LEU A 139 2.06 17.42 6.48
CA LEU A 139 1.39 17.70 5.21
C LEU A 139 0.72 16.46 4.61
N TYR A 140 1.38 15.32 4.71
CA TYR A 140 0.83 14.03 4.28
C TYR A 140 -0.41 13.66 5.13
N LEU A 141 -0.34 13.83 6.44
CA LEU A 141 -1.49 13.62 7.32
C LEU A 141 -2.65 14.55 6.99
N MET A 142 -2.40 15.82 6.64
CA MET A 142 -3.46 16.74 6.20
C MET A 142 -4.10 16.31 4.89
N ALA A 143 -3.30 15.86 3.90
CA ALA A 143 -3.81 15.33 2.64
C ALA A 143 -4.74 14.12 2.87
N LEU A 144 -4.33 13.17 3.72
CA LEU A 144 -5.16 12.04 4.13
C LEU A 144 -6.44 12.48 4.85
N GLN A 145 -6.34 13.48 5.73
CA GLN A 145 -7.50 13.96 6.49
C GLN A 145 -8.55 14.64 5.61
N GLU A 146 -8.14 15.33 4.54
CA GLU A 146 -9.06 16.00 3.59
C GLU A 146 -9.89 15.00 2.76
N LEU A 147 -9.36 13.80 2.52
CA LEU A 147 -10.08 12.74 1.79
C LEU A 147 -11.07 11.98 2.68
N ASN A 148 -10.86 12.00 3.99
CA ASN A 148 -11.71 11.29 4.93
C ASN A 148 -12.86 12.18 5.41
N ARG A 149 -14.05 11.60 5.59
CA ARG A 149 -15.16 12.26 6.29
C ARG A 149 -15.37 11.56 7.62
N CYS A 150 -14.98 12.23 8.70
CA CYS A 150 -15.32 11.80 10.06
C CYS A 150 -16.17 12.89 10.75
N PRO A 151 -16.91 12.58 11.83
CA PRO A 151 -17.72 13.59 12.53
C PRO A 151 -16.86 14.64 13.25
N PHE A 152 -15.75 14.23 13.85
CA PHE A 152 -14.78 15.12 14.48
C PHE A 152 -13.34 14.58 14.39
N ARG A 153 -12.36 15.47 14.54
CA ARG A 153 -10.93 15.16 14.61
C ARG A 153 -10.33 15.80 15.84
N VAL A 154 -9.46 15.05 16.53
CA VAL A 154 -8.66 15.57 17.64
C VAL A 154 -7.21 15.52 17.19
N VAL A 155 -6.55 16.66 17.31
CA VAL A 155 -5.17 16.85 16.92
C VAL A 155 -4.43 17.43 18.11
N ASP A 156 -3.38 16.75 18.53
CA ASP A 156 -2.53 17.14 19.65
C ASP A 156 -1.07 17.26 19.20
N GLU A 157 -0.34 18.20 19.80
CA GLU A 157 1.10 18.44 19.62
C GLU A 157 1.62 18.54 18.18
N ILE A 158 0.75 18.97 17.26
CA ILE A 158 1.07 18.96 15.83
C ILE A 158 2.07 20.04 15.39
N ASN A 159 2.34 21.00 16.27
CA ASN A 159 3.24 22.12 16.04
C ASN A 159 4.59 21.95 16.75
N GLN A 160 4.88 20.78 17.36
CA GLN A 160 6.17 20.51 18.00
C GLN A 160 7.20 19.89 17.04
N GLY A 161 8.49 20.09 17.31
CA GLY A 161 9.59 19.49 16.53
C GLY A 161 9.95 20.23 15.23
N MET A 162 9.40 21.43 15.02
CA MET A 162 9.66 22.29 13.87
C MET A 162 10.24 23.64 14.31
N ASP A 163 10.91 24.33 13.39
CA ASP A 163 11.34 25.71 13.60
C ASP A 163 10.14 26.68 13.53
N PRO A 164 10.25 27.89 14.12
CA PRO A 164 9.11 28.83 14.22
C PRO A 164 8.48 29.20 12.87
N ILE A 165 9.26 29.20 11.78
CA ILE A 165 8.79 29.54 10.44
C ILE A 165 7.88 28.43 9.90
N ASN A 166 8.33 27.17 9.93
CA ASN A 166 7.51 26.08 9.41
C ASN A 166 6.35 25.75 10.33
N GLU A 167 6.53 25.86 11.65
CA GLU A 167 5.46 25.73 12.63
C GLU A 167 4.28 26.64 12.30
N ARG A 168 4.57 27.92 12.02
CA ARG A 168 3.56 28.90 11.65
C ARG A 168 2.83 28.52 10.36
N ARG A 169 3.57 28.12 9.32
CA ARG A 169 2.99 27.73 8.02
C ARG A 169 2.08 26.50 8.14
N VAL A 170 2.53 25.48 8.86
CA VAL A 170 1.75 24.27 9.14
C VAL A 170 0.48 24.64 9.88
N PHE A 171 0.57 25.46 10.93
CA PHE A 171 -0.59 25.87 11.71
C PHE A 171 -1.60 26.69 10.90
N GLU A 172 -1.13 27.64 10.08
CA GLU A 172 -2.01 28.41 9.19
C GLU A 172 -2.75 27.50 8.19
N MET A 173 -2.05 26.52 7.62
CA MET A 173 -2.63 25.55 6.69
C MET A 173 -3.68 24.65 7.34
N VAL A 174 -3.39 24.21 8.56
CA VAL A 174 -4.31 23.46 9.41
C VAL A 174 -5.59 24.23 9.68
N VAL A 175 -5.47 25.49 10.13
CA VAL A 175 -6.63 26.35 10.43
C VAL A 175 -7.45 26.59 9.17
N ASN A 176 -6.78 26.89 8.05
CA ASN A 176 -7.44 27.09 6.77
C ASN A 176 -8.22 25.84 6.34
N THR A 177 -7.62 24.66 6.48
CA THR A 177 -8.26 23.38 6.13
C THR A 177 -9.43 23.07 7.06
N ALA A 178 -9.28 23.27 8.36
CA ALA A 178 -10.35 23.04 9.33
C ALA A 178 -11.53 24.01 9.16
N CYS A 179 -11.29 25.24 8.70
CA CYS A 179 -12.30 26.28 8.55
C CYS A 179 -12.95 26.35 7.15
N LYS A 180 -12.59 25.45 6.21
CA LYS A 180 -13.28 25.32 4.90
C LYS A 180 -14.78 25.01 5.11
N GLU A 181 -15.58 25.25 4.09
CA GLU A 181 -16.99 24.88 4.12
C GLU A 181 -17.15 23.35 4.08
N ASN A 182 -18.17 22.83 4.78
CA ASN A 182 -18.50 21.40 4.82
C ASN A 182 -17.38 20.50 5.39
N THR A 183 -16.59 21.02 6.33
CA THR A 183 -15.57 20.26 7.07
C THR A 183 -16.13 19.72 8.38
N SER A 184 -15.50 18.66 8.89
CA SER A 184 -15.79 18.11 10.21
C SER A 184 -15.34 19.04 11.33
N GLN A 185 -15.80 18.79 12.55
CA GLN A 185 -15.31 19.53 13.72
C GLN A 185 -13.85 19.16 14.02
N TYR A 186 -12.99 20.16 14.24
CA TYR A 186 -11.60 19.96 14.65
C TYR A 186 -11.39 20.45 16.08
N PHE A 187 -10.72 19.64 16.89
CA PHE A 187 -10.17 19.99 18.19
C PHE A 187 -8.66 20.02 18.06
N PHE A 188 -8.08 21.22 18.18
CA PHE A 188 -6.64 21.41 18.23
C PHE A 188 -6.21 21.66 19.66
N ILE A 189 -5.29 20.82 20.14
CA ILE A 189 -4.68 20.91 21.45
C ILE A 189 -3.22 21.26 21.22
N THR A 190 -2.79 22.37 21.81
CA THR A 190 -1.40 22.80 21.75
C THR A 190 -1.05 23.59 23.00
N PRO A 191 0.14 23.38 23.59
CA PRO A 191 0.64 24.19 24.70
C PRO A 191 1.12 25.57 24.22
N LYS A 192 1.24 25.79 22.90
CA LYS A 192 1.83 26.99 22.32
C LYS A 192 0.83 27.76 21.48
N LEU A 193 0.46 28.95 21.97
CA LEU A 193 -0.33 29.90 21.20
C LEU A 193 0.58 30.71 20.27
N LEU A 194 0.45 30.53 18.96
CA LEU A 194 1.14 31.36 17.98
C LEU A 194 0.48 32.74 17.88
N GLN A 195 1.30 33.78 17.90
CA GLN A 195 0.84 35.17 17.80
C GLN A 195 0.53 35.54 16.35
N ASN A 196 -0.45 36.44 16.17
CA ASN A 196 -0.85 36.99 14.88
C ASN A 196 -1.29 35.93 13.85
N LEU A 197 -1.90 34.84 14.30
CA LEU A 197 -2.55 33.89 13.40
C LEU A 197 -3.86 34.46 12.83
N PRO A 198 -4.24 34.10 11.59
CA PRO A 198 -5.56 34.38 11.06
C PRO A 198 -6.60 33.50 11.77
N TYR A 199 -7.30 34.08 12.75
CA TYR A 199 -8.42 33.41 13.42
C TYR A 199 -9.69 33.60 12.58
N SER A 200 -10.22 32.50 12.04
CA SER A 200 -11.51 32.49 11.35
C SER A 200 -12.67 32.68 12.33
N GLU A 201 -13.78 33.26 11.89
CA GLU A 201 -15.01 33.38 12.70
C GLU A 201 -15.59 32.02 13.13
N LYS A 202 -15.27 30.96 12.38
CA LYS A 202 -15.67 29.58 12.69
C LYS A 202 -14.80 28.93 13.78
N MET A 203 -13.76 29.61 14.25
CA MET A 203 -12.82 29.09 15.23
C MET A 203 -13.17 29.56 16.64
N THR A 204 -13.19 28.63 17.60
CA THR A 204 -13.29 28.93 19.03
C THR A 204 -11.98 28.58 19.71
N VAL A 205 -11.37 29.53 20.40
CA VAL A 205 -10.14 29.33 21.16
C VAL A 205 -10.47 29.20 22.63
N LEU A 206 -10.13 28.05 23.22
CA LEU A 206 -10.32 27.78 24.64
C LEU A 206 -8.96 27.80 25.34
N PHE A 207 -8.84 28.61 26.38
CA PHE A 207 -7.64 28.67 27.23
C PHE A 207 -7.88 27.85 28.49
N VAL A 208 -7.12 26.78 28.66
CA VAL A 208 -7.13 25.97 29.89
C VAL A 208 -5.95 26.42 30.75
N TYR A 209 -6.22 27.13 31.86
CA TYR A 209 -5.19 27.64 32.77
C TYR A 209 -5.40 27.13 34.19
N ASN A 210 -4.76 26.03 34.58
CA ASN A 210 -4.92 25.51 35.95
C ASN A 210 -3.86 26.07 36.92
N GLY A 211 -3.90 27.39 37.17
CA GLY A 211 -2.95 28.08 38.04
C GLY A 211 -3.52 28.46 39.43
N PRO A 212 -2.68 28.64 40.47
CA PRO A 212 -3.11 28.98 41.84
C PRO A 212 -3.96 30.25 41.96
N HIS A 213 -3.86 31.16 40.98
CA HIS A 213 -4.57 32.45 40.95
C HIS A 213 -5.63 32.53 39.84
N MET A 214 -6.05 31.38 39.29
CA MET A 214 -7.14 31.30 38.32
C MET A 214 -8.43 31.84 38.95
N LEU A 215 -9.07 32.79 38.28
CA LEU A 215 -10.38 33.28 38.70
C LEU A 215 -11.43 32.22 38.37
N GLU A 216 -12.38 32.00 39.28
CA GLU A 216 -13.53 31.16 38.96
C GLU A 216 -14.33 31.72 37.77
N PRO A 217 -15.01 30.87 36.98
CA PRO A 217 -15.70 31.30 35.75
C PRO A 217 -16.71 32.42 35.96
N ASN A 218 -17.41 32.39 37.09
CA ASN A 218 -18.38 33.38 37.58
C ASN A 218 -17.75 34.73 37.99
N ARG A 219 -16.43 34.77 38.22
CA ARG A 219 -15.66 36.00 38.51
C ARG A 219 -14.90 36.54 37.29
N TRP A 220 -14.83 35.77 36.20
CA TRP A 220 -14.20 36.22 34.96
C TRP A 220 -15.05 37.29 34.26
N ASN A 221 -14.43 38.41 33.89
CA ASN A 221 -15.11 39.50 33.20
C ASN A 221 -14.27 40.00 32.02
N LEU A 222 -14.67 39.62 30.81
CA LEU A 222 -13.98 39.98 29.57
C LEU A 222 -13.88 41.51 29.37
N LYS A 223 -14.93 42.27 29.70
CA LYS A 223 -14.93 43.74 29.56
C LYS A 223 -13.93 44.38 30.52
N ALA A 224 -13.84 43.88 31.76
CA ALA A 224 -12.84 44.33 32.73
C ALA A 224 -11.42 43.99 32.28
N PHE A 225 -11.21 42.78 31.75
CA PHE A 225 -9.92 42.36 31.19
C PHE A 225 -9.48 43.26 30.02
N GLN A 226 -10.36 43.50 29.04
CA GLN A 226 -10.07 44.37 27.90
C GLN A 226 -9.74 45.81 28.34
N ARG A 227 -10.47 46.34 29.34
CA ARG A 227 -10.17 47.68 29.91
C ARG A 227 -8.80 47.72 30.56
N ARG A 228 -8.41 46.69 31.31
CA ARG A 228 -7.07 46.59 31.92
C ARG A 228 -5.99 46.46 30.85
N ARG A 229 -6.20 45.61 29.82
CA ARG A 229 -5.27 45.45 28.69
C ARG A 229 -5.00 46.77 27.97
N ARG A 230 -6.04 47.58 27.70
CA ARG A 230 -5.88 48.90 27.07
C ARG A 230 -5.06 49.89 27.90
N ARG A 231 -4.96 49.70 29.21
CA ARG A 231 -4.11 50.51 30.10
C ARG A 231 -2.66 50.03 30.11
N ILE A 232 -2.42 48.79 29.71
CA ILE A 232 -1.10 48.17 29.55
C ILE A 232 -0.73 48.31 28.07
N THR A 233 -0.48 49.52 27.61
CA THR A 233 0.12 49.72 26.29
C THR A 233 1.56 49.25 26.37
N PHE A 234 1.91 48.20 25.62
CA PHE A 234 3.31 47.82 25.44
C PHE A 234 4.04 48.99 24.78
N THR A 235 4.96 49.63 25.51
CA THR A 235 6.07 50.36 24.92
C THR A 235 6.83 49.35 24.06
N GLN A 236 6.71 49.43 22.72
CA GLN A 236 7.58 48.68 21.84
C GLN A 236 9.04 49.11 22.09
N PRO A 237 10.01 48.19 22.16
CA PRO A 237 11.41 48.56 22.03
C PRO A 237 11.60 49.14 20.63
N SER A 238 12.17 50.34 20.55
CA SER A 238 12.60 50.98 19.32
C SER A 238 13.64 50.11 18.58
N GLN A 239 13.35 49.89 17.28
CA GLN A 239 14.18 49.38 16.16
C GLN A 239 15.44 48.56 16.47
#